data_AF-A0A815FII0-F1
#
_entry.id   AF-A0A815FII0-F1
#
_cell.length_a   1.000
_cell.length_b   1.000
_cell.length_c   1.000
_cell.angle_alpha   90.00
_cell.angle_beta   90.00
_cell.angle_gamma   90.00
#
_symmetry.space_group_name_H-M   'P 1'
#
loop_
_entity.id
_entity.type
_entity.pdbx_description
1 polymer ?
#
loop_
_entity_poly.entity_id
_entity_poly.type
_entity_poly.pdbx_seq_one_letter_code
_entity_poly.pdbx_strand_id
1 'polypeptide(L)'
;MGMPIRDVSRRYYAMKTPNSFVETRNFSSTSKDKRASLIYSDFGASCLDNVYSILLIFEFSNLCNTAIDLLLVPDYLLPISEYQDDEEVLILPYTLF
;
A
#
# COMPACT_ATOMS: atom_id res chain seq x y z
N MET A 1 -5.63 -2.09 -10.77
CA MET A 1 -4.53 -2.38 -11.73
C MET A 1 -3.58 -3.36 -11.06
N GLY A 2 -3.35 -4.53 -11.65
CA GLY A 2 -2.46 -5.54 -11.07
C GLY A 2 -1.01 -5.07 -11.04
N MET A 3 -0.32 -5.29 -9.91
CA MET A 3 1.13 -5.11 -9.87
C MET A 3 1.79 -6.18 -10.76
N PRO A 4 2.67 -5.80 -11.69
CA PRO A 4 3.39 -6.78 -12.48
C PRO A 4 4.28 -7.62 -11.56
N ILE A 5 4.32 -8.94 -11.78
CA ILE A 5 5.07 -9.96 -11.01
C ILE A 5 6.51 -9.53 -10.69
N ARG A 6 7.14 -8.73 -11.55
CA ARG A 6 8.50 -8.20 -11.36
C ARG A 6 8.62 -7.29 -10.13
N ASP A 7 7.59 -6.52 -9.79
CA ASP A 7 7.64 -5.59 -8.66
C ASP A 7 7.47 -6.32 -7.33
N VAL A 8 6.70 -7.41 -7.31
CA VAL A 8 6.60 -8.34 -6.18
C VAL A 8 7.96 -8.97 -5.88
N SER A 9 8.61 -9.56 -6.89
CA SER A 9 9.92 -10.21 -6.70
C SER A 9 10.99 -9.21 -6.25
N ARG A 10 10.96 -7.97 -6.76
CA ARG A 10 11.86 -6.89 -6.35
C ARG A 10 11.67 -6.50 -4.89
N ARG A 11 10.41 -6.34 -4.45
CA ARG A 11 10.10 -6.04 -3.04
C ARG A 11 10.51 -7.18 -2.12
N TYR A 12 10.21 -8.42 -2.50
CA TYR A 12 10.64 -9.59 -1.75
C TYR A 12 12.16 -9.67 -1.63
N TYR A 13 12.88 -9.40 -2.73
CA TYR A 13 14.35 -9.37 -2.73
C TYR A 13 14.90 -8.26 -1.83
N ALA A 14 14.34 -7.05 -1.88
CA ALA A 14 14.75 -5.96 -1.01
C ALA A 14 14.55 -6.30 0.47
N MET A 15 13.38 -6.84 0.86
CA MET A 15 13.15 -7.25 2.25
C MET A 15 14.10 -8.36 2.77
N LYS A 16 14.73 -9.11 1.87
CA LYS A 16 15.71 -10.16 2.21
C LYS A 16 17.16 -9.71 2.10
N THR A 17 17.43 -8.50 1.59
CA THR A 17 18.78 -8.01 1.34
C THR A 17 19.12 -6.88 2.30
N PRO A 18 20.14 -7.05 3.16
CA PRO A 18 20.58 -6.00 4.06
C PRO A 18 20.98 -4.72 3.31
N ASN A 19 20.70 -3.56 3.90
CA ASN A 19 21.01 -2.24 3.33
C ASN A 19 20.37 -1.97 1.96
N SER A 20 19.19 -2.53 1.71
CA SER A 20 18.39 -2.21 0.53
C SER A 20 17.13 -1.43 0.91
N PHE A 21 16.64 -0.62 -0.03
CA PHE A 21 15.46 0.21 0.14
C PHE A 21 14.43 -0.10 -0.95
N VAL A 22 13.16 0.04 -0.61
CA VAL A 22 12.04 -0.02 -1.53
C VAL A 22 11.52 1.39 -1.75
N GLU A 23 11.52 1.81 -3.01
CA GLU A 23 10.94 3.09 -3.42
C GLU A 23 9.54 2.88 -4.00
N THR A 24 8.60 3.74 -3.60
CA THR A 24 7.29 3.88 -4.26
C THR A 24 7.43 4.74 -5.52
N ARG A 25 6.92 4.30 -6.67
CA ARG A 25 7.02 5.07 -7.92
C ARG A 25 5.79 5.92 -8.24
N ASN A 26 4.65 5.50 -7.71
CA ASN A 26 3.36 6.13 -7.91
C ASN A 26 2.73 6.37 -6.54
N PHE A 27 1.67 7.18 -6.52
CA PHE A 27 0.79 7.26 -5.37
C PHE A 27 0.30 5.86 -5.01
N SER A 28 0.41 5.51 -3.73
CA SER A 28 -0.06 4.23 -3.21
C SER A 28 -1.12 4.52 -2.16
N SER A 29 -2.37 4.21 -2.48
CA SER A 29 -3.46 4.23 -1.51
C SER A 29 -3.35 2.99 -0.61
N THR A 30 -3.47 3.22 0.70
CA THR A 30 -3.44 2.19 1.74
C THR A 30 -4.33 2.61 2.92
N SER A 31 -4.39 1.80 3.96
CA SER A 31 -5.25 2.02 5.13
C SER A 31 -4.44 1.95 6.42
N LYS A 32 -4.81 2.75 7.43
CA LYS A 32 -4.32 2.58 8.80
C LYS A 32 -4.88 1.32 9.46
N ASP A 33 -6.07 0.87 9.05
CA ASP A 33 -6.65 -0.37 9.52
C ASP A 33 -6.15 -1.57 8.68
N LYS A 34 -5.32 -2.39 9.33
CA LYS A 34 -4.85 -3.65 8.75
C LYS A 34 -6.01 -4.56 8.33
N ARG A 35 -7.15 -4.54 9.04
CA ARG A 35 -8.31 -5.39 8.74
C ARG A 35 -8.95 -5.01 7.42
N ALA A 36 -9.10 -3.71 7.15
CA ALA A 36 -9.55 -3.21 5.86
C ALA A 36 -8.64 -3.71 4.73
N SER A 37 -7.32 -3.58 4.90
CA SER A 37 -6.34 -4.05 3.93
C SER A 37 -6.35 -5.58 3.69
N LEU A 38 -6.68 -6.36 4.73
CA LEU A 38 -6.76 -7.83 4.64
C LEU A 38 -7.92 -8.32 3.79
N ILE A 39 -9.05 -7.60 3.76
CA ILE A 39 -10.21 -7.95 2.93
C ILE A 39 -9.82 -8.01 1.45
N TYR A 40 -8.97 -7.08 1.00
CA TYR A 40 -8.46 -7.07 -0.37
C TYR A 40 -7.44 -8.18 -0.64
N SER A 41 -6.79 -8.71 0.40
CA SER A 41 -5.85 -9.82 0.27
C SER A 41 -6.52 -11.19 0.20
N ASP A 42 -7.78 -11.29 0.65
CA ASP A 42 -8.54 -12.54 0.75
C ASP A 42 -9.49 -12.75 -0.44
N PHE A 43 -9.25 -12.07 -1.56
CA PHE A 43 -9.95 -12.33 -2.83
C PHE A 43 -9.76 -13.80 -3.20
N GLY A 44 -10.81 -14.59 -2.96
CA GLY A 44 -10.86 -16.04 -2.99
C GLY A 44 -9.82 -16.68 -3.89
N ALA A 45 -8.89 -17.41 -3.25
CA ALA A 45 -7.80 -18.18 -3.85
C ALA A 45 -8.26 -19.30 -4.83
N SER A 46 -9.47 -19.23 -5.38
CA SER A 46 -10.14 -20.31 -6.08
C SER A 46 -10.14 -20.22 -7.60
N CYS A 47 -9.67 -19.14 -8.26
CA CYS A 47 -9.88 -19.05 -9.72
C CYS A 47 -8.79 -18.42 -10.61
N LEU A 48 -7.60 -18.03 -10.14
CA LEU A 48 -6.61 -17.38 -11.02
C LEU A 48 -5.19 -17.94 -10.86
N ASP A 49 -4.77 -18.77 -11.82
CA ASP A 49 -3.37 -19.15 -11.99
C ASP A 49 -2.52 -17.89 -12.21
N ASN A 50 -1.45 -17.74 -11.42
CA ASN A 50 -0.49 -16.61 -11.43
C ASN A 50 -0.93 -15.29 -10.77
N VAL A 51 -1.93 -15.30 -9.89
CA VAL A 51 -2.24 -14.13 -9.04
C VAL A 51 -1.58 -14.25 -7.67
N TYR A 52 -0.76 -13.27 -7.32
CA TYR A 52 -0.19 -13.15 -5.98
C TYR A 52 -0.97 -12.11 -5.19
N SER A 53 -1.52 -12.53 -4.06
CA SER A 53 -2.03 -11.64 -3.05
C SER A 53 -0.96 -11.37 -2.00
N ILE A 54 -0.66 -10.10 -1.73
CA ILE A 54 0.42 -9.70 -0.82
C ILE A 54 -0.07 -8.54 0.02
N LEU A 55 0.03 -8.71 1.34
CA LEU A 55 -0.12 -7.63 2.28
C LEU A 55 1.22 -6.94 2.51
N LEU A 56 1.29 -5.65 2.22
CA LEU A 56 2.44 -4.80 2.55
C LEU A 56 2.07 -3.96 3.77
N ILE A 57 2.93 -3.97 4.78
CA ILE A 57 2.79 -3.15 5.99
C ILE A 57 3.91 -2.13 5.98
N PHE A 58 3.55 -0.86 5.97
CA PHE A 58 4.49 0.26 6.01
C PHE A 58 4.57 0.79 7.44
N GLU A 59 5.77 0.84 8.01
CA GLU A 59 5.99 1.39 9.35
C GLU A 59 6.56 2.80 9.23
N PHE A 60 5.83 3.77 9.79
CA PHE A 60 6.29 5.16 9.90
C PHE A 60 6.60 5.44 11.37
N SER A 61 7.85 5.73 11.68
CA SER A 61 8.32 5.95 13.06
C SER A 61 7.84 7.28 13.66
N ASN A 62 7.49 8.25 12.81
CA ASN A 62 6.99 9.56 13.20
C ASN A 62 5.99 10.07 12.15
N LEU A 63 5.32 11.19 12.44
CA LEU A 63 4.62 11.97 11.43
C LEU A 63 5.59 12.31 10.29
N CYS A 64 5.22 11.96 9.07
CA CYS A 64 6.03 12.19 7.88
C CYS A 64 5.22 12.97 6.84
N ASN A 65 5.92 13.68 5.96
CA ASN A 65 5.32 14.41 4.85
C ASN A 65 5.12 13.55 3.60
N THR A 66 5.50 12.27 3.67
CA THR A 66 5.43 11.30 2.57
C THR A 66 4.22 10.38 2.64
N ALA A 67 3.43 10.48 3.71
CA ALA A 67 2.14 9.81 3.86
C ALA A 67 1.09 10.85 4.28
N ILE A 68 -0.01 10.90 3.53
CA ILE A 68 -1.11 11.83 3.78
C ILE A 68 -2.29 11.04 4.30
N ASP A 69 -2.70 11.31 5.53
CA ASP A 69 -3.95 10.81 6.09
C ASP A 69 -5.11 11.58 5.47
N LEU A 70 -5.85 10.95 4.55
CA LEU A 70 -6.91 11.62 3.80
C LEU A 70 -8.12 11.96 4.67
N LEU A 71 -8.26 11.37 5.86
CA LEU A 71 -9.29 11.76 6.82
C LEU A 71 -9.03 13.12 7.49
N LEU A 72 -7.77 13.57 7.49
CA LEU A 72 -7.36 14.84 8.11
C LEU A 72 -7.31 15.99 7.11
N VAL A 73 -7.51 15.70 5.83
CA VAL A 73 -7.48 16.70 4.75
C VAL A 73 -8.88 17.31 4.59
N PRO A 74 -9.00 18.61 4.28
CA PRO A 74 -10.31 19.24 4.18
C PRO A 74 -11.14 18.64 3.03
N ASP A 75 -12.47 18.75 3.14
CA ASP A 75 -13.56 18.13 2.36
C ASP A 75 -13.44 18.12 0.80
N TYR A 76 -12.41 18.73 0.21
CA TYR A 76 -12.19 18.78 -1.23
C TYR A 76 -11.28 17.68 -1.78
N LEU A 77 -10.55 16.94 -0.95
CA LEU A 77 -9.85 15.73 -1.38
C LEU A 77 -10.72 14.52 -1.03
N LEU A 78 -11.48 14.05 -2.02
CA LEU A 78 -12.28 12.85 -1.89
C LEU A 78 -11.37 11.64 -1.68
N PRO A 79 -11.71 10.72 -0.75
CA PRO A 79 -11.09 9.41 -0.68
C PRO A 79 -11.08 8.76 -2.06
N ILE A 80 -9.95 8.15 -2.43
CA ILE A 80 -9.84 7.43 -3.71
C ILE A 80 -10.57 6.09 -3.57
N SER A 81 -10.62 5.55 -2.35
CA SER A 81 -11.42 4.38 -2.01
C SER A 81 -12.92 4.70 -2.04
N GLU A 82 -13.72 3.81 -2.62
CA GLU A 82 -15.19 3.85 -2.50
C GLU A 82 -15.68 3.58 -1.06
N TYR A 83 -14.77 3.16 -0.18
CA TYR A 83 -15.05 2.83 1.22
C TYR A 83 -14.65 4.00 2.12
N GLN A 84 -15.65 4.77 2.56
CA GLN A 84 -15.47 5.94 3.45
C GLN A 84 -14.82 5.60 4.81
N ASP A 85 -14.87 4.32 5.22
CA ASP A 85 -14.37 3.86 6.50
C ASP A 85 -12.92 3.32 6.45
N ASP A 86 -12.25 3.34 5.29
CA ASP A 86 -10.95 2.68 5.11
C ASP A 86 -9.77 3.39 5.79
N GLU A 87 -9.99 4.42 6.61
CA GLU A 87 -8.94 5.21 7.25
C GLU A 87 -7.77 5.51 6.30
N GLU A 88 -8.14 6.01 5.10
CA GLU A 88 -7.29 5.98 3.92
C GLU A 88 -6.05 6.86 4.10
N VAL A 89 -4.89 6.29 3.77
CA VAL A 89 -3.61 6.96 3.73
C VAL A 89 -3.04 6.88 2.32
N LEU A 90 -2.63 8.03 1.81
CA LEU A 90 -1.97 8.13 0.51
C LEU A 90 -0.46 8.26 0.71
N ILE A 91 0.29 7.25 0.30
CA ILE A 91 1.75 7.30 0.26
C ILE A 91 2.17 7.99 -1.04
N LEU A 92 3.02 9.01 -0.90
CA LEU A 92 3.53 9.79 -2.03
C LEU A 92 4.56 9.00 -2.85
N PRO A 93 4.70 9.31 -4.15
CA PRO A 93 5.82 8.83 -4.95
C PRO A 93 7.18 9.19 -4.34
N TYR A 94 8.18 8.36 -4.63
CA TYR A 94 9.56 8.48 -4.16
C TYR A 94 9.74 8.34 -2.65
N THR A 95 8.74 7.80 -1.95
CA THR A 95 8.88 7.40 -0.54
C THR A 95 9.75 6.16 -0.46
N LEU A 96 10.79 6.23 0.39
CA LEU A 96 11.74 5.15 0.65
C LEU A 96 11.37 4.42 1.94
N PHE A 97 11.37 3.09 1.85
CA PHE A 97 11.19 2.17 2.98
C PHE A 97 12.40 1.24 3.08
#